data_AF-A0AAW0W3B3-F1
#
_entry.id   AF-A0AAW0W3B3-F1
#
_cell.length_a   1.000
_cell.length_b   1.000
_cell.length_c   1.000
_cell.angle_alpha   90.00
_cell.angle_beta   90.00
_cell.angle_gamma   90.00
#
_symmetry.space_group_name_H-M   'P 1'
#
loop_
_entity.id
_entity.type
_entity.pdbx_description
1 polymer ?
#
loop_
_entity_poly.entity_id
_entity_poly.type
_entity_poly.pdbx_seq_one_letter_code
_entity_poly.pdbx_strand_id
1 'polypeptide(L)'
;QTPFAQGPNDTPEDILQRIGEGKFSLDSGNWVSVSPAAKDLVTQMLHLDPGQRLTAAQVANHPWLLHREALPNLRLLLQDASLVKGAITATYRAINHSPRAPNLGPVAASALARRRGKSRPKSSTEV
;
A
#
# COMPACT_ATOMS: atom_id res chain seq x y z
N GLN A 1 -1.34 -12.22 12.12
CA GLN A 1 -1.48 -10.78 11.86
C GLN A 1 -1.24 -10.52 10.39
N THR A 2 -1.89 -9.52 9.79
CA THR A 2 -1.58 -9.10 8.42
C THR A 2 -0.31 -8.21 8.44
N PRO A 3 0.42 -8.06 7.33
CA PRO A 3 1.73 -7.39 7.35
C PRO A 3 1.67 -5.87 7.61
N PHE A 4 0.60 -5.18 7.20
CA PHE A 4 0.55 -3.71 7.22
C PHE A 4 -0.62 -3.11 8.01
N ALA A 5 -1.62 -3.91 8.40
CA ALA A 5 -2.75 -3.48 9.22
C ALA A 5 -2.81 -4.31 10.52
N GLN A 6 -2.83 -3.62 11.65
CA GLN A 6 -2.88 -4.26 12.97
C GLN A 6 -4.31 -4.66 13.37
N GLY A 7 -5.32 -4.02 12.77
CA GLY A 7 -6.73 -4.32 12.99
C GLY A 7 -7.67 -3.57 12.04
N PRO A 8 -8.99 -3.71 12.20
CA PRO A 8 -9.99 -3.02 11.36
C PRO A 8 -10.07 -1.51 11.59
N ASN A 9 -9.52 -1.02 12.70
CA ASN A 9 -9.59 0.39 13.11
C ASN A 9 -8.36 1.20 12.70
N ASP A 10 -7.39 0.58 12.02
CA ASP A 10 -6.21 1.30 11.52
C ASP A 10 -6.64 2.35 10.48
N THR A 11 -6.01 3.53 10.55
CA THR A 11 -6.27 4.59 9.59
C THR A 11 -5.63 4.26 8.24
N PRO A 12 -6.23 4.70 7.11
CA PRO A 12 -5.61 4.54 5.79
C PRO A 12 -4.20 5.12 5.72
N GLU A 13 -3.95 6.26 6.37
CA GLU A 13 -2.67 6.95 6.41
C GLU A 13 -1.58 6.10 7.07
N ASP A 14 -1.88 5.51 8.24
CA ASP A 14 -0.93 4.64 8.95
C ASP A 14 -0.60 3.38 8.14
N ILE A 15 -1.61 2.79 7.51
CA ILE A 15 -1.45 1.60 6.66
C ILE A 15 -0.55 1.94 5.46
N LEU A 16 -0.85 3.04 4.75
CA LEU A 16 -0.08 3.48 3.59
C LEU A 16 1.36 3.85 3.97
N GLN A 17 1.56 4.46 5.14
CA GLN A 17 2.90 4.73 5.66
C GLN A 17 3.69 3.42 5.83
N ARG A 18 3.12 2.41 6.49
CA ARG A 18 3.79 1.11 6.69
C ARG A 18 4.05 0.40 5.37
N ILE A 19 3.12 0.46 4.42
CA ILE A 19 3.32 -0.06 3.06
C ILE A 19 4.47 0.67 2.38
N GLY A 20 4.52 2.00 2.45
CA GLY A 20 5.58 2.82 1.83
C GLY A 20 6.96 2.63 2.45
N GLU A 21 7.02 2.34 3.75
CA GLU A 21 8.27 1.96 4.43
C GLU A 21 8.74 0.55 4.06
N GLY A 22 7.83 -0.33 3.60
CA GLY A 22 8.13 -1.71 3.24
C GLY A 22 8.56 -2.59 4.41
N LYS A 23 8.35 -2.11 5.64
CA LYS A 23 8.76 -2.80 6.86
C LYS A 23 7.61 -3.65 7.38
N PHE A 24 7.85 -4.95 7.49
CA PHE A 24 7.00 -5.89 8.19
C PHE A 24 7.89 -6.86 8.97
N SER A 25 7.45 -7.26 10.17
CA SER A 25 8.26 -8.12 11.03
C SER A 25 8.07 -9.59 10.69
N LEU A 26 9.19 -10.29 10.49
CA LEU A 26 9.26 -11.76 10.34
C LEU A 26 10.00 -12.42 11.51
N ASP A 27 9.99 -11.77 12.68
CA ASP A 27 10.82 -12.17 13.83
C ASP A 27 9.99 -12.53 15.07
N SER A 28 8.66 -12.48 14.98
CA SER A 28 7.77 -12.66 16.13
C SER A 28 6.63 -13.65 15.88
N GLY A 29 6.07 -14.20 16.95
CA GLY A 29 4.98 -15.16 16.91
C GLY A 29 5.34 -16.41 16.11
N ASN A 30 4.47 -16.80 15.18
CA ASN A 30 4.71 -17.94 14.28
C ASN A 30 6.02 -17.81 13.49
N TRP A 31 6.48 -16.59 13.20
CA TRP A 31 7.65 -16.40 12.35
C TRP A 31 8.96 -16.88 12.99
N VAL A 32 9.00 -17.10 14.30
CA VAL A 32 10.17 -17.69 14.97
C VAL A 32 10.43 -19.12 14.49
N SER A 33 9.37 -19.88 14.21
CA SER A 33 9.44 -21.29 13.78
C SER A 33 9.28 -21.49 12.27
N VAL A 34 8.91 -20.44 11.53
CA VAL A 34 8.80 -20.48 10.07
C VAL A 34 10.19 -20.56 9.42
N SER A 35 10.31 -21.40 8.39
CA SER A 35 11.59 -21.66 7.73
C SER A 35 12.18 -20.42 7.03
N PRO A 36 13.52 -20.32 6.92
CA PRO A 36 14.18 -19.21 6.24
C PRO A 36 13.71 -19.02 4.79
N ALA A 37 13.51 -20.13 4.05
CA ALA A 37 13.03 -20.09 2.67
C ALA A 37 11.62 -19.48 2.54
N ALA A 38 10.75 -19.66 3.54
CA ALA A 38 9.43 -19.04 3.54
C ALA A 38 9.53 -17.52 3.76
N LYS A 39 10.40 -17.09 4.68
CA LYS A 39 10.64 -15.67 4.97
C LYS A 39 11.22 -14.95 3.76
N ASP A 40 12.17 -15.60 3.09
CA ASP A 40 12.80 -15.09 1.86
C ASP A 40 11.75 -14.87 0.75
N LEU A 41 10.91 -15.89 0.49
CA LEU A 41 9.84 -15.78 -0.50
C LEU A 41 8.90 -14.60 -0.21
N VAL A 42 8.43 -14.47 1.03
CA VAL A 42 7.50 -13.38 1.42
C VAL A 42 8.18 -12.01 1.32
N THR A 43 9.46 -11.92 1.68
CA THR A 43 10.26 -10.70 1.54
C THR A 43 10.33 -10.24 0.09
N GLN A 44 10.60 -11.17 -0.84
CA GLN A 44 10.70 -10.84 -2.25
C GLN A 44 9.33 -10.60 -2.92
N MET A 45 8.25 -11.23 -2.44
CA MET A 45 6.89 -10.98 -2.93
C MET A 45 6.31 -9.65 -2.46
N LEU A 46 6.68 -9.20 -1.26
CA LEU A 46 6.25 -7.92 -0.68
C LEU A 46 7.29 -6.81 -0.87
N HIS A 47 8.23 -6.99 -1.79
CA HIS A 47 9.24 -5.97 -2.08
C HIS A 47 8.60 -4.66 -2.57
N LEU A 48 9.12 -3.54 -2.06
CA LEU A 48 8.66 -2.18 -2.37
C LEU A 48 8.80 -1.86 -3.86
N ASP A 49 10.02 -2.04 -4.38
CA ASP A 49 10.32 -1.88 -5.79
C ASP A 49 9.68 -3.03 -6.60
N PRO A 50 8.73 -2.73 -7.51
CA PRO A 50 8.12 -3.73 -8.38
C PRO A 50 9.12 -4.45 -9.28
N GLY A 51 10.25 -3.81 -9.65
CA GLY A 51 11.28 -4.42 -10.50
C GLY A 51 12.09 -5.51 -9.79
N GLN A 52 12.15 -5.46 -8.46
CA GLN A 52 12.77 -6.47 -7.61
C GLN A 52 11.75 -7.51 -7.10
N ARG A 53 10.45 -7.26 -7.33
CA ARG A 53 9.39 -8.16 -6.87
C ARG A 53 9.33 -9.40 -7.75
N LEU A 54 9.23 -10.57 -7.12
CA LEU A 54 9.11 -11.83 -7.86
C LEU A 54 7.88 -11.85 -8.76
N THR A 55 8.09 -12.27 -10.00
CA THR A 55 7.02 -12.64 -10.92
C THR A 55 6.39 -13.98 -10.51
N ALA A 56 5.18 -14.25 -10.99
CA ALA A 56 4.49 -15.50 -10.71
C ALA A 56 5.31 -16.75 -11.13
N ALA A 57 6.03 -16.66 -12.26
CA ALA A 57 6.90 -17.73 -12.73
C ALA A 57 8.09 -17.97 -11.79
N GLN A 58 8.68 -16.91 -11.22
CA GLN A 58 9.77 -17.06 -10.25
C GLN A 58 9.25 -17.61 -8.92
N VAL A 59 8.07 -17.18 -8.45
CA VAL A 59 7.42 -17.74 -7.25
C VAL A 59 7.17 -19.24 -7.40
N ALA A 60 6.67 -19.68 -8.56
CA ALA A 60 6.42 -21.10 -8.84
C ALA A 60 7.69 -21.96 -8.77
N ASN A 61 8.84 -21.38 -9.13
CA ASN A 61 10.16 -22.03 -9.10
C ASN A 61 10.93 -21.78 -7.78
N HIS A 62 10.32 -21.13 -6.79
CA HIS A 62 11.00 -20.83 -5.54
C HIS A 62 11.24 -22.11 -4.71
N PRO A 63 12.41 -22.28 -4.06
CA PRO A 63 12.72 -23.49 -3.26
C PRO A 63 11.65 -23.85 -2.23
N TRP A 64 11.00 -22.84 -1.62
CA TRP A 64 9.91 -23.06 -0.67
C TRP A 64 8.69 -23.77 -1.29
N LEU A 65 8.40 -23.53 -2.58
CA LEU A 65 7.31 -24.20 -3.31
C LEU A 65 7.74 -25.53 -3.91
N LEU A 66 9.00 -25.66 -4.36
CA LEU A 66 9.50 -26.89 -4.98
C LEU A 66 9.77 -28.00 -3.96
N HIS A 67 10.27 -27.65 -2.77
CA HIS A 67 10.63 -28.62 -1.72
C HIS A 67 9.52 -28.76 -0.67
N ARG A 68 8.26 -28.84 -1.11
CA ARG A 68 7.09 -28.98 -0.23
C ARG A 68 7.17 -30.18 0.70
N GLU A 69 7.72 -31.29 0.21
CA GLU A 69 7.89 -32.53 0.99
C GLU A 69 8.85 -32.39 2.17
N ALA A 70 9.75 -31.39 2.13
CA ALA A 70 10.71 -31.11 3.18
C ALA A 70 10.22 -30.04 4.17
N LEU A 71 8.99 -29.54 4.03
CA LEU A 71 8.45 -28.52 4.91
C LEU A 71 8.12 -29.11 6.30
N PRO A 72 8.39 -28.36 7.39
CA PRO A 72 8.05 -28.81 8.73
C PRO A 72 6.54 -28.93 8.88
N ASN A 73 6.07 -29.98 9.56
CA ASN A 73 4.69 -30.12 10.00
C ASN A 73 4.41 -29.18 11.18
N LEU A 74 4.42 -27.88 10.92
CA LEU A 74 4.26 -26.82 11.92
C LEU A 74 2.78 -26.41 12.02
N ARG A 75 2.22 -26.44 13.24
CA ARG A 75 0.92 -25.86 13.53
C ARG A 75 1.07 -24.37 13.82
N LEU A 76 0.57 -23.54 12.91
CA LEU A 76 0.59 -22.09 13.04
C LEU A 76 -0.59 -21.62 13.90
N LEU A 77 -0.34 -20.68 14.80
CA LEU A 77 -1.41 -20.01 15.54
C LEU A 77 -2.12 -19.02 14.61
N LEU A 78 -3.39 -19.28 14.32
CA LEU A 78 -4.22 -18.36 13.54
C LEU A 78 -4.90 -17.36 14.48
N GLN A 79 -4.89 -16.10 14.09
CA GLN A 79 -5.70 -15.08 14.76
C GLN A 79 -7.17 -15.26 14.39
N ASP A 80 -8.05 -14.62 15.17
CA ASP A 80 -9.48 -14.62 14.88
C ASP A 80 -9.77 -14.19 13.44
N ALA A 81 -10.60 -14.97 12.75
CA ALA A 81 -10.87 -14.79 11.34
C ALA A 81 -11.54 -13.44 11.03
N SER A 82 -12.37 -12.92 11.95
CA SER A 82 -13.05 -11.64 11.76
C SER A 82 -12.06 -10.47 11.82
N LEU A 83 -11.10 -10.52 12.76
CA LEU A 83 -10.04 -9.51 12.87
C LEU A 83 -9.13 -9.50 11.65
N VAL A 84 -8.70 -10.68 11.18
CA VAL A 84 -7.86 -10.79 9.97
C VAL A 84 -8.60 -10.27 8.75
N LYS A 85 -9.88 -10.63 8.58
CA LYS A 85 -10.71 -10.14 7.47
C LYS A 85 -10.87 -8.62 7.52
N GLY A 86 -11.10 -8.05 8.70
CA GLY A 86 -11.20 -6.62 8.93
C GLY A 86 -9.91 -5.88 8.55
N ALA A 87 -8.75 -6.36 9.02
CA ALA A 87 -7.45 -5.77 8.73
C ALA A 87 -7.08 -5.86 7.22
N ILE A 88 -7.36 -6.99 6.56
CA ILE A 88 -7.18 -7.12 5.10
C ILE A 88 -8.07 -6.12 4.35
N THR A 89 -9.34 -6.02 4.75
CA THR A 89 -10.29 -5.09 4.13
C THR A 89 -9.83 -3.63 4.27
N ALA A 90 -9.35 -3.25 5.46
CA ALA A 90 -8.78 -1.92 5.70
C ALA A 90 -7.55 -1.67 4.80
N THR A 91 -6.68 -2.66 4.65
CA THR A 91 -5.49 -2.58 3.79
C THR A 91 -5.86 -2.29 2.33
N TYR A 92 -6.77 -3.06 1.75
CA TYR A 92 -7.21 -2.85 0.38
C TYR A 92 -7.97 -1.54 0.18
N ARG A 93 -8.74 -1.10 1.17
CA ARG A 93 -9.37 0.23 1.15
C ARG A 93 -8.30 1.32 1.11
N ALA A 94 -7.30 1.27 1.98
CA ALA A 94 -6.23 2.26 2.02
C ALA A 94 -5.49 2.37 0.67
N ILE A 95 -5.14 1.24 0.06
CA ILE A 95 -4.45 1.20 -1.25
C ILE A 95 -5.32 1.78 -2.38
N ASN A 96 -6.61 1.44 -2.40
CA ASN A 96 -7.51 1.83 -3.50
C ASN A 96 -8.11 3.23 -3.34
N HIS A 97 -8.08 3.81 -2.14
CA HIS A 97 -8.51 5.18 -1.90
C HIS A 97 -7.35 6.15 -2.11
N SER A 98 -7.14 6.54 -3.38
CA SER A 98 -6.35 7.73 -3.69
C SER A 98 -7.02 8.95 -3.04
N PRO A 99 -6.29 9.89 -2.42
CA PRO A 99 -6.88 11.12 -1.92
C PRO A 99 -7.62 11.79 -3.05
N ARG A 100 -8.89 12.17 -2.80
CA ARG A 100 -9.70 12.89 -3.78
C ARG A 100 -8.91 14.10 -4.24
N ALA A 101 -8.73 14.25 -5.56
CA ALA A 101 -8.15 15.45 -6.11
C ALA A 101 -8.90 16.67 -5.52
N PRO A 102 -8.20 17.69 -5.03
CA PRO A 102 -8.86 18.85 -4.45
C PRO A 102 -9.82 19.44 -5.49
N ASN A 103 -11.02 19.82 -5.03
CA ASN A 103 -11.99 20.46 -5.91
C ASN A 103 -11.38 21.74 -6.48
N LEU A 104 -11.31 21.83 -7.81
CA LEU A 104 -10.78 23.01 -8.47
C LEU A 104 -11.69 24.21 -8.18
N GLY A 105 -11.09 25.31 -7.73
CA GLY A 105 -11.78 26.58 -7.62
C GLY A 105 -12.01 27.24 -8.99
N PRO A 106 -12.86 28.28 -9.07
CA PRO A 106 -13.04 29.04 -10.31
C PRO A 106 -11.71 29.58 -10.84
N VAL A 107 -11.52 29.62 -12.16
CA VAL A 107 -10.30 30.16 -12.80
C VAL A 107 -9.98 31.57 -12.30
N ALA A 108 -11.01 32.38 -12.00
CA ALA A 108 -10.88 33.73 -11.46
C ALA A 108 -10.18 33.79 -10.09
N ALA A 109 -10.16 32.70 -9.32
CA ALA A 109 -9.43 32.61 -8.05
C ALA A 109 -7.91 32.54 -8.24
N SER A 110 -7.43 32.19 -9.44
CA SER A 110 -6.00 32.16 -9.76
C SER A 110 -5.40 33.57 -9.78
N ALA A 111 -4.24 33.73 -9.16
CA ALA A 111 -3.48 34.98 -9.18
C ALA A 111 -3.20 35.49 -10.61
N LEU A 112 -2.97 34.57 -11.56
CA LEU A 112 -2.76 34.91 -12.97
C LEU A 112 -4.03 35.52 -13.60
N ALA A 113 -5.20 34.91 -13.36
CA ALA A 113 -6.47 35.39 -13.86
C ALA A 113 -6.83 36.77 -13.28
N ARG A 114 -6.57 36.98 -11.98
CA ARG A 114 -6.76 38.27 -11.29
C ARG A 114 -5.90 39.39 -11.90
N ARG A 115 -4.66 39.07 -12.29
CA ARG A 115 -3.75 40.02 -12.97
C ARG A 115 -4.25 40.38 -14.36
N ARG A 116 -4.67 39.38 -15.15
CA ARG A 116 -5.18 39.58 -16.51
C ARG A 116 -6.50 40.37 -16.56
N GLY A 117 -7.35 40.22 -15.54
CA GLY A 117 -8.59 41.00 -15.42
C GLY A 117 -8.38 42.48 -15.12
N LYS A 118 -7.30 42.83 -14.40
CA LYS A 118 -6.95 44.23 -14.08
C LYS A 118 -6.28 44.96 -15.25
N SER A 119 -5.64 44.24 -16.17
CA SER A 119 -4.88 44.83 -17.28
C SER A 119 -5.70 45.07 -18.54
N ARG A 120 -7.03 45.02 -18.49
CA ARG A 120 -7.87 45.39 -19.63
C ARG A 120 -8.19 46.89 -19.54
N PRO A 121 -7.46 47.79 -20.25
CA PRO A 121 -7.88 49.17 -20.36
C PRO A 121 -9.26 49.19 -21.00
N LYS A 122 -10.23 49.86 -20.37
CA LYS A 122 -11.49 50.20 -21.02
C LYS A 122 -11.15 51.27 -22.04
N SER A 123 -10.95 50.88 -23.30
CA SER A 123 -10.99 51.83 -24.40
C SER A 123 -12.44 52.32 -24.48
N SER A 124 -12.68 53.52 -23.94
CA SER A 124 -13.87 54.29 -24.23
C SER A 124 -13.63 54.91 -25.59
N THR A 125 -14.25 54.35 -26.63
CA THR A 125 -14.33 55.00 -27.93
C THR A 125 -15.76 55.54 -28.01
N GLU A 126 -15.94 56.79 -27.59
CA GLU A 126 -17.12 57.58 -27.96
C GLU A 126 -16.88 58.12 -29.37
N VAL A 127 -17.78 57.76 -30.30
CA VAL A 127 -18.05 58.50 -31.54
C VAL A 127 -19.55 58.46 -31.80
#